data_AF-A0A0F8DE12-F1
#
_entry.id   AF-A0A0F8DE12-F1
#
_cell.length_a   1.000
_cell.length_b   1.000
_cell.length_c   1.000
_cell.angle_alpha   90.00
_cell.angle_beta   90.00
_cell.angle_gamma   90.00
#
_symmetry.space_group_name_H-M   'P 1'
#
loop_
_entity.id
_entity.type
_entity.pdbx_description
1 polymer ?
#
loop_
_entity_poly.entity_id
_entity_poly.type
_entity_poly.pdbx_seq_one_letter_code
_entity_poly.pdbx_strand_id
1 'polypeptide(L)'
;MKLKILLVLLLINMIGLGAAVEEDEDQNYNIDLYSGKVSTPEELIAIFGNSTPILPDDWFEKCEEEREKLRIEIEKDEKENLIKKPLTPEKIAQINANAPEGMFLISGIEDVSVKSNSPENVTIKDDKIVMVWSTSKNKAISDSSEYSIKTVVPNVVVTGATCDWRWIQNESAANQITIKNYGTVAANGFVMLYSYEDSNGWARNYVNLLPGEEVTISLPFYVDPDLFTTVGSKSITIRNYVVVNSSVYLTSAPTVSAPFVEVYNNNVGYLEDPDNGRNLQLTDLHHHNEYEISVLAAQAGDNTSTPYTTGRKIVLYVDGVMEYNISALDPTLTGSDDWIIENGYEGICDEFSVLNSDFARALGVPARTIACNLVEPGEPTISHQFNEIWDGSRWVHSDATGAYDNPHVYNNDNKAVDYTHLAYDSDDSRSSVDGPDGDGILHGVFDSIFTYTPELELIYN
;
A
#
# COMPACT_ATOMS: atom_id res chain seq x y z
N MET A 1 50.73 21.39 3.90
CA MET A 1 50.60 22.73 4.51
C MET A 1 49.22 22.81 5.15
N LYS A 2 49.08 22.41 6.42
CA LYS A 2 48.95 23.28 7.62
C LYS A 2 47.79 24.30 7.58
N LEU A 3 46.60 23.81 7.93
CA LEU A 3 45.76 24.18 9.09
C LEU A 3 45.88 25.59 9.71
N LYS A 4 44.73 26.24 9.94
CA LYS A 4 44.30 27.06 11.12
C LYS A 4 42.80 27.40 10.92
N ILE A 5 41.83 26.77 11.60
CA ILE A 5 41.38 26.93 13.00
C ILE A 5 40.86 28.35 13.32
N LEU A 6 39.55 28.48 13.59
CA LEU A 6 39.07 28.83 14.93
C LEU A 6 37.62 28.36 15.18
N LEU A 7 37.48 27.66 16.30
CA LEU A 7 36.31 27.10 16.96
C LEU A 7 36.14 27.88 18.28
N VAL A 8 34.92 28.22 18.68
CA VAL A 8 34.55 28.59 20.07
C VAL A 8 33.16 27.99 20.30
N LEU A 9 33.09 26.76 20.84
CA LEU A 9 32.78 26.37 22.25
C LEU A 9 31.28 26.51 22.59
N LEU A 10 30.49 25.43 22.57
CA LEU A 10 30.25 24.37 23.60
C LEU A 10 29.33 24.79 24.77
N LEU A 11 28.10 24.28 24.73
CA LEU A 11 27.48 23.33 25.68
C LEU A 11 27.92 23.41 27.16
N ILE A 12 26.94 23.58 28.06
CA ILE A 12 26.46 22.57 29.04
C ILE A 12 25.50 23.26 30.03
N ASN A 13 24.27 22.73 30.14
CA ASN A 13 23.70 22.32 31.43
C ASN A 13 22.58 21.30 31.17
N MET A 14 22.87 20.04 31.50
CA MET A 14 21.89 18.99 31.69
C MET A 14 21.49 18.91 33.18
N ILE A 15 20.34 18.26 33.39
CA ILE A 15 19.86 17.51 34.56
C ILE A 15 18.87 18.25 35.46
N GLY A 16 17.61 17.77 35.43
CA GLY A 16 16.66 17.93 36.53
C GLY A 16 15.22 17.57 36.18
N LEU A 17 14.87 16.29 36.40
CA LEU A 17 13.52 15.69 36.46
C LEU A 17 12.32 16.62 36.79
N GLY A 18 11.20 16.38 36.09
CA GLY A 18 9.89 16.24 36.72
C GLY A 18 8.85 17.33 36.44
N ALA A 19 7.64 16.84 36.17
CA ALA A 19 6.33 17.50 36.18
C ALA A 19 5.79 18.04 34.84
N ALA A 20 4.55 17.61 34.61
CA ALA A 20 3.59 17.99 33.58
C ALA A 20 3.49 19.50 33.35
N VAL A 21 3.06 19.84 32.13
CA VAL A 21 2.49 21.09 31.59
C VAL A 21 2.69 20.98 30.07
N GLU A 22 1.80 21.30 29.15
CA GLU A 22 0.38 21.67 29.09
C GLU A 22 0.01 21.40 27.62
N GLU A 23 -1.29 21.28 27.34
CA GLU A 23 -1.87 21.35 25.99
C GLU A 23 -1.30 22.57 25.24
N ASP A 24 -0.65 22.34 24.09
CA ASP A 24 -0.48 23.39 23.09
C ASP A 24 -1.39 23.02 21.91
N GLU A 25 -2.62 23.51 22.03
CA GLU A 25 -3.46 23.94 20.91
C GLU A 25 -2.64 24.87 20.02
N ASP A 26 -2.29 24.41 18.82
CA ASP A 26 -2.08 25.25 17.63
C ASP A 26 -1.75 24.35 16.43
N GLN A 27 -2.69 23.46 16.07
CA GLN A 27 -2.76 22.94 14.71
C GLN A 27 -3.36 24.03 13.81
N ASN A 28 -2.52 25.00 13.48
CA ASN A 28 -2.81 25.99 12.46
C ASN A 28 -2.66 25.32 11.09
N TYR A 29 -3.63 24.47 10.73
CA TYR A 29 -3.79 23.96 9.38
C TYR A 29 -4.01 25.17 8.47
N ASN A 30 -3.11 25.38 7.50
CA ASN A 30 -3.33 26.36 6.44
C ASN A 30 -4.58 25.98 5.65
N ILE A 31 -5.71 26.55 6.06
CA ILE A 31 -6.95 26.66 5.31
C ILE A 31 -6.66 27.59 4.13
N ASP A 32 -6.39 27.04 2.94
CA ASP A 32 -6.58 27.73 1.64
C ASP A 32 -6.16 26.85 0.43
N LEU A 33 -6.70 25.62 0.32
CA LEU A 33 -6.58 24.85 -0.94
C LEU A 33 -7.91 24.65 -1.68
N TYR A 34 -9.02 24.97 -1.01
CA TYR A 34 -10.32 25.15 -1.64
C TYR A 34 -10.90 26.45 -1.12
N SER A 35 -10.83 27.52 -1.92
CA SER A 35 -11.42 28.84 -1.59
C SER A 35 -12.96 28.83 -1.64
N GLY A 36 -13.57 27.65 -1.53
CA GLY A 36 -15.00 27.43 -1.59
C GLY A 36 -15.68 27.81 -0.29
N LYS A 37 -16.97 28.12 -0.38
CA LYS A 37 -17.78 28.37 0.81
C LYS A 37 -18.05 27.03 1.49
N VAL A 38 -17.77 26.94 2.79
CA VAL A 38 -18.26 25.84 3.63
C VAL A 38 -19.77 25.98 3.77
N SER A 39 -20.51 24.94 3.39
CA SER A 39 -21.97 24.92 3.43
C SER A 39 -22.45 24.48 4.81
N THR A 40 -23.56 25.07 5.30
CA THR A 40 -24.18 24.58 6.55
C THR A 40 -25.01 23.32 6.29
N PRO A 41 -25.30 22.50 7.32
CA PRO A 41 -26.18 21.35 7.16
C PRO A 41 -27.55 21.70 6.55
N GLU A 42 -28.15 22.84 6.92
CA GLU A 42 -29.43 23.28 6.34
C GLU A 42 -29.32 23.63 4.86
N GLU A 43 -28.19 24.21 4.43
CA GLU A 43 -27.92 24.48 3.02
C GLU A 43 -27.74 23.17 2.24
N LEU A 44 -27.02 22.21 2.82
CA LEU A 44 -26.82 20.88 2.23
C LEU A 44 -28.13 20.10 2.11
N ILE A 45 -28.98 20.10 3.15
CA ILE A 45 -30.31 19.47 3.10
C ILE A 45 -31.18 20.11 2.02
N ALA A 46 -31.05 21.42 1.80
CA ALA A 46 -31.80 22.11 0.75
C ALA A 46 -31.30 21.75 -0.67
N ILE A 47 -30.03 21.35 -0.81
CA ILE A 47 -29.38 21.01 -2.07
C ILE A 47 -29.55 19.52 -2.39
N PHE A 48 -29.14 18.65 -1.46
CA PHE A 48 -29.10 17.19 -1.63
C PHE A 48 -30.35 16.48 -1.11
N GLY A 49 -31.26 17.20 -0.44
CA GLY A 49 -32.35 16.58 0.31
C GLY A 49 -31.88 16.02 1.64
N ASN A 50 -32.78 15.34 2.36
CA ASN A 50 -32.46 14.70 3.64
C ASN A 50 -31.97 13.26 3.48
N SER A 51 -31.79 12.76 2.25
CA SER A 51 -31.40 11.38 1.94
C SER A 51 -30.36 11.37 0.83
N THR A 52 -29.29 10.59 0.96
CA THR A 52 -28.51 10.11 -0.17
C THR A 52 -29.47 9.43 -1.14
N PRO A 53 -29.41 9.82 -2.41
CA PRO A 53 -30.37 9.39 -3.40
C PRO A 53 -29.92 8.08 -4.05
N ILE A 54 -30.88 7.53 -4.78
CA ILE A 54 -30.79 6.22 -5.37
C ILE A 54 -30.46 6.42 -6.85
N LEU A 55 -29.34 5.84 -7.30
CA LEU A 55 -29.03 5.79 -8.72
C LEU A 55 -30.16 5.06 -9.47
N PRO A 56 -30.55 5.51 -10.67
CA PRO A 56 -31.57 4.85 -11.46
C PRO A 56 -31.23 3.38 -11.74
N ASP A 57 -32.25 2.52 -11.85
CA ASP A 57 -32.08 1.08 -12.12
C ASP A 57 -31.25 0.77 -13.38
N ASP A 58 -31.24 1.68 -14.36
CA ASP A 58 -30.50 1.54 -15.62
C ASP A 58 -29.05 2.06 -15.57
N TRP A 59 -28.61 2.62 -14.43
CA TRP A 59 -27.25 3.13 -14.23
C TRP A 59 -26.20 2.05 -14.45
N PHE A 60 -26.41 0.89 -13.82
CA PHE A 60 -25.50 -0.25 -13.90
C PHE A 60 -25.36 -0.75 -15.34
N GLU A 61 -26.47 -0.83 -16.09
CA GLU A 61 -26.46 -1.21 -17.52
C GLU A 61 -25.66 -0.21 -18.37
N LYS A 62 -25.73 1.09 -18.05
CA LYS A 62 -24.98 2.13 -18.76
C LYS A 62 -23.48 2.05 -18.51
N CYS A 63 -23.09 1.67 -17.30
CA CYS A 63 -21.69 1.51 -16.93
C CYS A 63 -21.08 0.18 -17.41
N GLU A 64 -21.87 -0.80 -17.89
CA GLU A 64 -21.35 -2.09 -18.36
C GLU A 64 -20.29 -1.96 -19.48
N GLU A 65 -20.47 -1.04 -20.43
CA GLU A 65 -19.46 -0.83 -21.48
C GLU A 65 -18.15 -0.29 -20.90
N GLU A 66 -18.25 0.61 -19.92
CA GLU A 66 -17.09 1.18 -19.23
C GLU A 66 -16.39 0.12 -18.37
N ARG A 67 -17.15 -0.66 -17.58
CA ARG A 67 -16.62 -1.80 -16.81
C ARG A 67 -15.84 -2.78 -17.67
N GLU A 68 -16.39 -3.15 -18.83
CA GLU A 68 -15.71 -4.06 -19.75
C GLU A 68 -14.44 -3.44 -20.34
N LYS A 69 -14.43 -2.13 -20.65
CA LYS A 69 -13.20 -1.43 -21.06
C LYS A 69 -12.15 -1.48 -19.95
N LEU A 70 -12.53 -1.17 -18.70
CA LEU A 70 -11.63 -1.21 -17.55
C LEU A 70 -11.03 -2.61 -17.37
N ARG A 71 -11.87 -3.66 -17.45
CA ARG A 71 -11.44 -5.05 -17.33
C ARG A 71 -10.41 -5.42 -18.41
N ILE A 72 -10.66 -5.06 -19.66
CA ILE A 72 -9.73 -5.33 -20.78
C ILE A 72 -8.39 -4.60 -20.58
N GLU A 73 -8.42 -3.35 -20.12
CA GLU A 73 -7.20 -2.58 -19.86
C GLU A 73 -6.39 -3.15 -18.69
N ILE A 74 -7.05 -3.55 -17.60
CA ILE A 74 -6.39 -4.20 -16.45
C ILE A 74 -5.75 -5.52 -16.88
N GLU A 75 -6.47 -6.37 -17.63
CA GLU A 75 -5.92 -7.62 -18.15
C GLU A 75 -4.71 -7.41 -19.07
N LYS A 76 -4.65 -6.28 -19.78
CA LYS A 76 -3.51 -5.92 -20.63
C LYS A 76 -2.32 -5.51 -19.76
N ASP A 77 -2.52 -4.64 -18.78
CA ASP A 77 -1.46 -4.15 -17.90
C ASP A 77 -0.86 -5.28 -17.05
N GLU A 78 -1.70 -6.20 -16.54
CA GLU A 78 -1.23 -7.39 -15.83
C GLU A 78 -0.34 -8.28 -16.71
N LYS A 79 -0.70 -8.45 -17.99
CA LYS A 79 0.15 -9.19 -18.95
C LYS A 79 1.49 -8.52 -19.22
N GLU A 80 1.54 -7.19 -19.20
CA GLU A 80 2.77 -6.42 -19.37
C GLU A 80 3.66 -6.47 -18.11
N ASN A 81 3.05 -6.49 -16.92
CA ASN A 81 3.75 -6.51 -15.62
C ASN A 81 4.28 -7.91 -15.21
N LEU A 82 3.81 -9.00 -15.84
CA LEU A 82 4.14 -10.40 -15.49
C LEU A 82 5.60 -10.84 -15.74
N ILE A 83 6.51 -9.99 -16.23
CA ILE A 83 7.90 -10.38 -16.55
C ILE A 83 8.93 -9.41 -15.95
N LYS A 84 9.16 -9.49 -14.64
CA LYS A 84 10.36 -8.89 -14.02
C LYS A 84 11.54 -9.87 -14.19
N LYS A 85 12.50 -9.51 -15.05
CA LYS A 85 13.73 -10.30 -15.23
C LYS A 85 14.65 -10.08 -14.02
N PRO A 86 15.39 -11.12 -13.58
CA PRO A 86 16.46 -10.95 -12.60
C PRO A 86 17.42 -9.83 -13.00
N LEU A 87 17.93 -9.11 -12.01
CA LEU A 87 18.92 -8.07 -12.25
C LEU A 87 20.21 -8.65 -12.82
N THR A 88 20.88 -7.87 -13.66
CA THR A 88 22.23 -8.22 -14.13
C THR A 88 23.24 -8.23 -12.98
N PRO A 89 24.30 -9.06 -13.02
CA PRO A 89 25.37 -9.05 -12.03
C PRO A 89 25.98 -7.67 -11.78
N GLU A 90 26.15 -6.87 -12.84
CA GLU A 90 26.71 -5.53 -12.77
C GLU A 90 25.82 -4.58 -11.96
N LYS A 91 24.50 -4.63 -12.20
CA LYS A 91 23.51 -3.83 -11.45
C LYS A 91 23.45 -4.26 -9.98
N ILE A 92 23.47 -5.56 -9.70
CA ILE A 92 23.55 -6.07 -8.31
C ILE A 92 24.82 -5.56 -7.62
N ALA A 93 25.97 -5.65 -8.28
CA ALA A 93 27.24 -5.18 -7.72
C ALA A 93 27.23 -3.67 -7.46
N GLN A 94 26.59 -2.89 -8.33
CA GLN A 94 26.41 -1.45 -8.17
C GLN A 94 25.52 -1.12 -6.95
N ILE A 95 24.40 -1.81 -6.79
CA ILE A 95 23.49 -1.62 -5.64
C ILE A 95 24.21 -2.02 -4.34
N ASN A 96 24.85 -3.19 -4.32
CA ASN A 96 25.59 -3.68 -3.16
C ASN A 96 26.84 -2.85 -2.81
N ALA A 97 27.30 -1.98 -3.71
CA ALA A 97 28.35 -1.02 -3.38
C ALA A 97 27.86 0.11 -2.47
N ASN A 98 26.54 0.40 -2.47
CA ASN A 98 25.91 1.46 -1.70
C ASN A 98 24.94 0.93 -0.63
N ALA A 99 24.82 -0.40 -0.49
CA ALA A 99 23.96 -1.01 0.52
C ALA A 99 24.45 -0.69 1.95
N PRO A 100 23.55 -0.63 2.95
CA PRO A 100 23.93 -0.48 4.35
C PRO A 100 24.94 -1.55 4.80
N GLU A 101 25.76 -1.21 5.81
CA GLU A 101 26.83 -2.10 6.26
C GLU A 101 26.31 -3.49 6.65
N GLY A 102 26.92 -4.53 6.05
CA GLY A 102 26.56 -5.92 6.29
C GLY A 102 25.32 -6.41 5.55
N MET A 103 24.66 -5.55 4.77
CA MET A 103 23.54 -5.91 3.90
C MET A 103 23.94 -6.07 2.44
N PHE A 104 23.21 -6.92 1.73
CA PHE A 104 23.34 -7.07 0.29
C PHE A 104 22.02 -7.52 -0.34
N LEU A 105 21.79 -7.08 -1.56
CA LEU A 105 20.68 -7.47 -2.41
C LEU A 105 20.92 -8.87 -2.98
N ILE A 106 19.86 -9.67 -3.00
CA ILE A 106 19.75 -10.93 -3.72
C ILE A 106 18.64 -10.79 -4.77
N SER A 107 18.88 -11.29 -5.98
CA SER A 107 17.93 -11.26 -7.09
C SER A 107 17.87 -12.60 -7.82
N GLY A 108 16.70 -12.98 -8.31
CA GLY A 108 16.50 -14.10 -9.24
C GLY A 108 16.54 -15.49 -8.60
N ILE A 109 16.07 -15.64 -7.37
CA ILE A 109 15.85 -16.97 -6.80
C ILE A 109 14.61 -17.58 -7.45
N GLU A 110 14.80 -18.63 -8.24
CA GLU A 110 13.69 -19.50 -8.68
C GLU A 110 13.24 -20.40 -7.51
N ASP A 111 11.95 -20.71 -7.46
CA ASP A 111 11.40 -21.64 -6.49
C ASP A 111 11.92 -23.05 -6.79
N VAL A 112 13.06 -23.41 -6.20
CA VAL A 112 13.63 -24.75 -6.31
C VAL A 112 12.74 -25.67 -5.48
N SER A 113 11.67 -26.16 -6.10
CA SER A 113 10.96 -27.33 -5.63
C SER A 113 11.98 -28.45 -5.44
N VAL A 114 12.40 -28.65 -4.18
CA VAL A 114 13.08 -29.80 -3.59
C VAL A 114 13.56 -30.83 -4.62
N LYS A 115 14.74 -30.59 -5.22
CA LYS A 115 15.60 -31.62 -5.84
C LYS A 115 16.94 -31.02 -6.27
N SER A 116 17.94 -31.13 -5.40
CA SER A 116 19.20 -31.85 -5.67
C SER A 116 20.38 -31.32 -4.86
N ASN A 117 21.21 -32.25 -4.40
CA ASN A 117 22.51 -32.01 -3.78
C ASN A 117 23.54 -31.51 -4.82
N SER A 118 23.32 -30.37 -5.46
CA SER A 118 24.31 -29.77 -6.37
C SER A 118 24.80 -28.42 -5.85
N PRO A 119 26.12 -28.18 -5.83
CA PRO A 119 26.67 -26.88 -5.46
C PRO A 119 26.29 -25.84 -6.53
N GLU A 120 25.67 -24.76 -6.09
CA GLU A 120 25.25 -23.64 -6.94
C GLU A 120 26.42 -22.65 -7.13
N ASN A 121 26.44 -21.95 -8.27
CA ASN A 121 27.55 -21.06 -8.65
C ASN A 121 27.55 -19.77 -7.82
N VAL A 122 28.08 -19.84 -6.60
CA VAL A 122 28.32 -18.69 -5.74
C VAL A 122 29.76 -18.23 -5.95
N THR A 123 29.94 -16.98 -6.40
CA THR A 123 31.28 -16.39 -6.51
C THR A 123 31.45 -15.37 -5.38
N ILE A 124 32.31 -15.67 -4.42
CA ILE A 124 32.74 -14.73 -3.38
C ILE A 124 33.90 -13.92 -3.96
N LYS A 125 33.77 -12.60 -4.02
CA LYS A 125 34.86 -11.71 -4.47
C LYS A 125 34.96 -10.52 -3.53
N ASP A 126 36.15 -10.29 -2.97
CA ASP A 126 36.49 -9.11 -2.16
C ASP A 126 35.50 -8.83 -1.02
N ASP A 127 35.24 -9.83 -0.18
CA ASP A 127 34.28 -9.80 0.96
C ASP A 127 32.81 -9.50 0.58
N LYS A 128 32.47 -9.59 -0.71
CA LYS A 128 31.10 -9.47 -1.23
C LYS A 128 30.62 -10.80 -1.78
N ILE A 129 29.47 -11.25 -1.30
CA ILE A 129 28.73 -12.37 -1.88
C ILE A 129 27.93 -11.80 -3.05
N VAL A 130 28.27 -12.17 -4.28
CA VAL A 130 27.46 -11.89 -5.46
C VAL A 130 26.82 -13.21 -5.89
N MET A 131 25.54 -13.38 -5.55
CA MET A 131 24.75 -14.51 -6.04
C MET A 131 24.03 -14.10 -7.32
N VAL A 132 24.40 -14.75 -8.43
CA VAL A 132 23.71 -14.63 -9.71
C VAL A 132 23.25 -16.02 -10.08
N TRP A 133 21.94 -16.23 -10.07
CA TRP A 133 21.35 -17.46 -10.57
C TRP A 133 21.30 -17.40 -12.09
N SER A 134 22.32 -17.93 -12.77
CA SER A 134 22.26 -18.14 -14.21
C SER A 134 21.56 -19.46 -14.51
N THR A 135 20.49 -19.42 -15.30
CA THR A 135 19.78 -20.57 -15.83
C THR A 135 20.71 -21.46 -16.66
N SER A 136 21.30 -22.50 -16.07
CA SER A 136 21.99 -23.51 -16.86
C SER A 136 20.95 -24.47 -17.44
N LYS A 137 20.63 -24.28 -18.73
CA LYS A 137 20.02 -25.31 -19.57
C LYS A 137 20.77 -26.63 -19.36
N ASN A 138 20.01 -27.67 -19.01
CA ASN A 138 20.41 -29.07 -18.90
C ASN A 138 21.63 -29.43 -19.77
N LYS A 139 22.78 -29.63 -19.13
CA LYS A 139 23.85 -30.44 -19.70
C LYS A 139 24.24 -31.48 -18.67
N ALA A 140 23.75 -32.70 -18.89
CA ALA A 140 24.09 -33.87 -18.11
C ALA A 140 25.62 -34.03 -18.07
N ILE A 141 26.19 -33.98 -16.87
CA ILE A 141 27.58 -34.37 -16.63
C ILE A 141 27.54 -35.85 -16.23
N SER A 142 28.08 -36.68 -17.12
CA SER A 142 28.34 -38.10 -16.90
C SER A 142 29.52 -38.30 -15.94
N ASP A 143 29.30 -39.18 -14.96
CA ASP A 143 30.26 -39.97 -14.17
C ASP A 143 31.70 -39.47 -14.00
N SER A 144 32.08 -39.20 -12.75
CA SER A 144 33.29 -39.79 -12.17
C SER A 144 33.19 -39.89 -10.65
N SER A 145 33.57 -41.06 -10.15
CA SER A 145 33.62 -41.49 -8.75
C SER A 145 34.66 -40.74 -7.93
N GLU A 146 34.21 -39.98 -6.92
CA GLU A 146 35.08 -39.51 -5.82
C GLU A 146 34.37 -39.68 -4.47
N TYR A 147 35.14 -40.10 -3.46
CA TYR A 147 34.71 -40.28 -2.08
C TYR A 147 33.96 -39.03 -1.58
N SER A 148 32.64 -39.15 -1.34
CA SER A 148 31.87 -38.07 -0.74
C SER A 148 32.20 -37.96 0.75
N ILE A 149 33.10 -37.05 1.09
CA ILE A 149 33.13 -36.49 2.44
C ILE A 149 31.75 -35.84 2.64
N LYS A 150 30.91 -36.42 3.50
CA LYS A 150 29.65 -35.76 3.91
C LYS A 150 30.04 -34.42 4.55
N THR A 151 29.84 -33.34 3.80
CA THR A 151 30.01 -31.99 4.33
C THR A 151 29.01 -31.81 5.47
N VAL A 152 29.50 -31.53 6.67
CA VAL A 152 28.65 -31.26 7.83
C VAL A 152 28.15 -29.83 7.70
N VAL A 153 26.86 -29.68 7.39
CA VAL A 153 26.18 -28.37 7.34
C VAL A 153 25.51 -28.14 8.70
N PRO A 154 25.89 -27.09 9.45
CA PRO A 154 25.17 -26.69 10.66
C PRO A 154 23.66 -26.52 10.42
N ASN A 155 22.83 -27.01 11.33
CA ASN A 155 21.38 -26.82 11.25
C ASN A 155 20.99 -25.48 11.90
N VAL A 156 20.98 -24.40 11.12
CA VAL A 156 20.54 -23.08 11.58
C VAL A 156 19.11 -22.83 11.12
N VAL A 157 18.22 -22.54 12.07
CA VAL A 157 16.77 -22.44 11.82
C VAL A 157 16.26 -21.08 12.26
N VAL A 158 15.33 -20.50 11.50
CA VAL A 158 14.56 -19.32 11.93
C VAL A 158 13.60 -19.73 13.03
N THR A 159 13.72 -19.14 14.22
CA THR A 159 12.90 -19.45 15.40
C THR A 159 11.88 -18.36 15.72
N GLY A 160 12.01 -17.17 15.15
CA GLY A 160 11.06 -16.08 15.30
C GLY A 160 11.30 -14.95 14.31
N ALA A 161 10.29 -14.13 14.10
CA ALA A 161 10.38 -12.94 13.25
C ALA A 161 9.41 -11.86 13.76
N THR A 162 9.85 -10.62 13.73
CA THR A 162 9.03 -9.42 13.93
C THR A 162 9.29 -8.52 12.73
N CYS A 163 8.26 -8.26 11.93
CA CYS A 163 8.39 -7.58 10.65
C CYS A 163 7.32 -6.49 10.57
N ASP A 164 7.71 -5.31 10.11
CA ASP A 164 6.75 -4.27 9.74
C ASP A 164 5.99 -4.76 8.50
N TRP A 165 4.67 -4.84 8.60
CA TRP A 165 3.81 -5.34 7.52
C TRP A 165 3.60 -4.29 6.42
N ARG A 166 3.70 -3.00 6.76
CA ARG A 166 3.49 -1.86 5.85
C ARG A 166 4.81 -1.36 5.29
N TRP A 167 4.97 -1.43 3.97
CA TRP A 167 6.22 -1.16 3.26
C TRP A 167 6.04 0.07 2.38
N ILE A 168 6.54 1.22 2.83
CA ILE A 168 6.44 2.49 2.10
C ILE A 168 7.60 2.58 1.11
N GLN A 169 7.32 2.85 -0.16
CA GLN A 169 8.36 3.06 -1.17
C GLN A 169 9.36 4.15 -0.76
N ASN A 170 10.63 4.01 -1.14
CA ASN A 170 11.74 4.88 -0.76
C ASN A 170 12.01 4.97 0.76
N GLU A 171 11.44 4.07 1.56
CA GLU A 171 11.69 3.97 2.99
C GLU A 171 12.21 2.58 3.38
N SER A 172 12.65 2.45 4.64
CA SER A 172 13.11 1.19 5.21
C SER A 172 12.09 0.66 6.21
N ALA A 173 11.49 -0.48 5.90
CA ALA A 173 10.68 -1.23 6.86
C ALA A 173 11.61 -1.96 7.85
N ALA A 174 11.33 -1.87 9.15
CA ALA A 174 12.13 -2.54 10.17
C ALA A 174 11.72 -4.02 10.29
N ASN A 175 12.69 -4.92 10.17
CA ASN A 175 12.47 -6.35 10.40
C ASN A 175 13.55 -6.91 11.32
N GLN A 176 13.16 -7.88 12.13
CA GLN A 176 14.03 -8.61 13.05
C GLN A 176 13.78 -10.10 12.90
N ILE A 177 14.83 -10.85 12.54
CA ILE A 177 14.74 -12.29 12.38
C ILE A 177 15.60 -12.97 13.44
N THR A 178 15.01 -13.86 14.22
CA THR A 178 15.70 -14.66 15.22
C THR A 178 16.07 -16.01 14.61
N ILE A 179 17.35 -16.36 14.69
CA ILE A 179 17.89 -17.63 14.21
C ILE A 179 18.60 -18.37 15.33
N LYS A 180 18.56 -19.70 15.28
CA LYS A 180 19.21 -20.58 16.26
C LYS A 180 19.99 -21.70 15.59
N ASN A 181 21.21 -21.93 16.06
CA ASN A 181 22.03 -23.04 15.60
C ASN A 181 21.77 -24.30 16.43
N TYR A 182 21.01 -25.25 15.86
CA TYR A 182 20.79 -26.59 16.41
C TYR A 182 21.86 -27.61 15.98
N GLY A 183 22.86 -27.17 15.20
CA GLY A 183 23.99 -27.99 14.78
C GLY A 183 25.00 -28.26 15.91
N THR A 184 26.06 -28.98 15.55
CA THR A 184 27.14 -29.37 16.48
C THR A 184 28.43 -28.58 16.28
N VAL A 185 28.48 -27.69 15.29
CA VAL A 185 29.62 -26.81 14.99
C VAL A 185 29.15 -25.38 14.76
N ALA A 186 30.04 -24.41 14.92
CA ALA A 186 29.75 -23.00 14.67
C ALA A 186 29.36 -22.77 13.20
N ALA A 187 28.44 -21.83 12.96
CA ALA A 187 27.90 -21.55 11.64
C ALA A 187 28.21 -20.12 11.18
N ASN A 188 28.52 -19.97 9.91
CA ASN A 188 28.51 -18.69 9.20
C ASN A 188 27.42 -18.76 8.13
N GLY A 189 26.79 -17.64 7.81
CA GLY A 189 25.68 -17.65 6.87
C GLY A 189 25.06 -16.29 6.69
N PHE A 190 23.85 -16.28 6.16
CA PHE A 190 23.03 -15.07 6.05
C PHE A 190 21.55 -15.41 6.16
N VAL A 191 20.80 -14.43 6.63
CA VAL A 191 19.33 -14.43 6.67
C VAL A 191 18.82 -13.39 5.67
N MET A 192 17.69 -13.65 5.02
CA MET A 192 17.10 -12.75 4.03
C MET A 192 15.58 -12.69 4.12
N LEU A 193 15.02 -11.54 3.76
CA LEU A 193 13.62 -11.36 3.35
C LEU A 193 13.60 -11.25 1.83
N TYR A 194 12.69 -11.97 1.18
CA TYR A 194 12.63 -12.06 -0.28
C TYR A 194 11.19 -11.99 -0.78
N SER A 195 10.94 -11.07 -1.73
CA SER A 195 9.70 -10.97 -2.49
C SER A 195 9.79 -11.90 -3.71
N TYR A 196 8.88 -12.86 -3.80
CA TYR A 196 8.81 -13.74 -4.97
C TYR A 196 8.33 -13.01 -6.22
N GLU A 197 7.35 -12.12 -6.05
CA GLU A 197 6.77 -11.32 -7.14
C GLU A 197 7.85 -10.44 -7.80
N ASP A 198 8.65 -9.78 -6.98
CA ASP A 198 9.71 -8.87 -7.47
C ASP A 198 11.01 -9.60 -7.81
N SER A 199 11.11 -10.87 -7.43
CA SER A 199 12.34 -11.66 -7.55
C SER A 199 13.56 -10.99 -6.92
N ASN A 200 13.35 -10.22 -5.85
CA ASN A 200 14.37 -9.44 -5.16
C ASN A 200 14.21 -9.53 -3.65
N GLY A 201 15.31 -9.37 -2.91
CA GLY A 201 15.30 -9.38 -1.46
C GLY A 201 16.58 -8.89 -0.82
N TRP A 202 16.50 -8.54 0.45
CA TRP A 202 17.63 -8.06 1.24
C TRP A 202 18.12 -9.14 2.18
N ALA A 203 19.44 -9.29 2.29
CA ALA A 203 20.10 -10.26 3.16
C ALA A 203 21.14 -9.62 4.07
N ARG A 204 21.39 -10.27 5.21
CA ARG A 204 22.42 -9.87 6.17
C ARG A 204 23.19 -11.09 6.69
N ASN A 205 24.52 -10.93 6.74
CA ASN A 205 25.41 -12.00 7.20
C ASN A 205 25.37 -12.18 8.72
N TYR A 206 25.59 -13.42 9.17
CA TYR A 206 25.96 -13.76 10.53
C TYR A 206 27.24 -14.60 10.52
N VAL A 207 28.07 -14.43 11.55
CA VAL A 207 29.36 -15.09 11.66
C VAL A 207 29.50 -15.77 13.01
N ASN A 208 30.08 -16.96 12.99
CA ASN A 208 30.45 -17.75 14.16
C ASN A 208 29.31 -17.98 15.17
N LEU A 209 28.09 -18.25 14.68
CA LEU A 209 26.96 -18.61 15.54
C LEU A 209 27.21 -19.98 16.17
N LEU A 210 27.45 -20.05 17.48
CA LEU A 210 27.88 -21.26 18.18
C LEU A 210 26.74 -22.29 18.31
N PRO A 211 27.06 -23.59 18.49
CA PRO A 211 26.06 -24.61 18.80
C PRO A 211 25.19 -24.24 20.00
N GLY A 212 23.87 -24.26 19.82
CA GLY A 212 22.87 -23.89 20.82
C GLY A 212 22.61 -22.40 20.97
N GLU A 213 23.44 -21.54 20.34
CA GLU A 213 23.29 -20.09 20.37
C GLU A 213 22.11 -19.62 19.51
N GLU A 214 21.47 -18.56 19.96
CA GLU A 214 20.38 -17.86 19.29
C GLU A 214 20.75 -16.38 19.17
N VAL A 215 20.44 -15.80 18.02
CA VAL A 215 20.71 -14.38 17.75
C VAL A 215 19.55 -13.78 16.98
N THR A 216 19.20 -12.53 17.31
CA THR A 216 18.25 -11.72 16.57
C THR A 216 19.00 -10.76 15.65
N ILE A 217 18.70 -10.82 14.37
CA ILE A 217 19.35 -10.05 13.31
C ILE A 217 18.37 -8.99 12.83
N SER A 218 18.74 -7.72 12.97
CA SER A 218 18.00 -6.62 12.33
C SER A 218 18.26 -6.63 10.82
N LEU A 219 17.20 -6.65 10.04
CA LEU A 219 17.22 -6.71 8.58
C LEU A 219 16.26 -5.63 8.03
N PRO A 220 16.66 -4.35 8.03
CA PRO A 220 15.81 -3.32 7.43
C PRO A 220 15.60 -3.65 5.95
N PHE A 221 14.39 -3.45 5.46
CA PHE A 221 14.03 -3.73 4.08
C PHE A 221 13.78 -2.41 3.37
N TYR A 222 14.73 -1.99 2.54
CA TYR A 222 14.58 -0.77 1.76
C TYR A 222 13.72 -1.05 0.52
N VAL A 223 12.58 -0.38 0.42
CA VAL A 223 11.59 -0.56 -0.65
C VAL A 223 11.95 0.37 -1.81
N ASP A 224 12.94 -0.02 -2.59
CA ASP A 224 13.35 0.72 -3.78
C ASP A 224 12.33 0.51 -4.92
N PRO A 225 11.62 1.55 -5.40
CA PRO A 225 10.62 1.41 -6.46
C PRO A 225 11.22 0.96 -7.81
N ASP A 226 12.54 1.06 -8.01
CA ASP A 226 13.21 0.48 -9.19
C ASP A 226 13.39 -1.05 -9.07
N LEU A 227 13.32 -1.60 -7.85
CA LEU A 227 13.49 -3.02 -7.54
C LEU A 227 12.16 -3.71 -7.20
N PHE A 228 11.27 -3.00 -6.53
CA PHE A 228 9.94 -3.40 -6.13
C PHE A 228 8.96 -2.48 -6.85
N THR A 229 8.73 -2.78 -8.12
CA THR A 229 8.11 -1.80 -9.04
C THR A 229 6.58 -1.79 -8.99
N THR A 230 5.97 -2.46 -8.02
CA THR A 230 4.52 -2.67 -7.93
C THR A 230 4.07 -2.52 -6.48
N VAL A 231 2.95 -1.84 -6.25
CA VAL A 231 2.30 -1.77 -4.92
C VAL A 231 1.31 -2.92 -4.73
N GLY A 232 0.81 -3.07 -3.50
CA GLY A 232 -0.17 -4.07 -3.14
C GLY A 232 0.41 -5.22 -2.31
N SER A 233 -0.12 -6.42 -2.52
CA SER A 233 0.11 -7.58 -1.66
C SER A 233 1.45 -8.26 -1.96
N LYS A 234 2.40 -8.19 -1.03
CA LYS A 234 3.73 -8.79 -1.19
C LYS A 234 3.84 -10.15 -0.50
N SER A 235 4.11 -11.16 -1.32
CA SER A 235 4.43 -12.52 -0.86
C SER A 235 5.90 -12.62 -0.44
N ILE A 236 6.14 -12.59 0.87
CA ILE A 236 7.48 -12.58 1.45
C ILE A 236 7.83 -13.92 2.09
N THR A 237 9.03 -14.41 1.79
CA THR A 237 9.66 -15.53 2.51
C THR A 237 10.86 -15.04 3.30
N ILE A 238 11.04 -15.62 4.48
CA ILE A 238 12.27 -15.47 5.26
C ILE A 238 13.10 -16.71 5.01
N ARG A 239 14.33 -16.54 4.53
CA ARG A 239 15.24 -17.67 4.31
C ARG A 239 16.54 -17.51 5.07
N ASN A 240 17.04 -18.64 5.57
CA ASN A 240 18.35 -18.74 6.20
C ASN A 240 19.23 -19.68 5.41
N TYR A 241 20.44 -19.22 5.11
CA TYR A 241 21.46 -19.98 4.41
C TYR A 241 22.73 -20.09 5.26
N VAL A 242 23.33 -21.27 5.24
CA VAL A 242 24.62 -21.55 5.89
C VAL A 242 25.70 -21.70 4.83
N VAL A 243 26.86 -21.10 5.05
CA VAL A 243 28.03 -21.16 4.15
C VAL A 243 29.05 -22.16 4.68
N VAL A 244 29.37 -23.18 3.88
CA VAL A 244 30.38 -24.19 4.20
C VAL A 244 31.27 -24.42 2.98
N ASN A 245 32.59 -24.26 3.13
CA ASN A 245 33.58 -24.50 2.07
C ASN A 245 33.28 -23.74 0.75
N SER A 246 32.78 -22.50 0.86
CA SER A 246 32.33 -21.66 -0.27
C SER A 246 31.02 -22.10 -0.96
N SER A 247 30.39 -23.17 -0.47
CA SER A 247 29.03 -23.57 -0.88
C SER A 247 28.00 -22.97 0.06
N VAL A 248 26.82 -22.66 -0.47
CA VAL A 248 25.70 -22.08 0.27
C VAL A 248 24.59 -23.13 0.37
N TYR A 249 24.00 -23.29 1.55
CA TYR A 249 22.98 -24.30 1.83
C TYR A 249 21.75 -23.66 2.48
N LEU A 250 20.57 -23.85 1.90
CA LEU A 250 19.32 -23.44 2.53
C LEU A 250 19.03 -24.34 3.73
N THR A 251 18.92 -23.75 4.92
CA THR A 251 18.66 -24.50 6.16
C THR A 251 17.30 -24.17 6.80
N SER A 252 16.68 -23.05 6.41
CA SER A 252 15.35 -22.66 6.86
C SER A 252 14.68 -21.76 5.85
N ALA A 253 13.39 -21.96 5.59
CA ALA A 253 12.60 -21.16 4.65
C ALA A 253 11.12 -21.04 5.08
N PRO A 254 10.81 -20.51 6.29
CA PRO A 254 9.43 -20.21 6.61
C PRO A 254 8.84 -19.21 5.60
N THR A 255 7.57 -19.44 5.26
CA THR A 255 6.76 -18.47 4.52
C THR A 255 5.92 -17.71 5.54
N VAL A 256 5.87 -16.38 5.41
CA VAL A 256 4.98 -15.57 6.25
C VAL A 256 3.56 -15.74 5.70
N SER A 257 2.63 -16.16 6.55
CA SER A 257 1.24 -16.42 6.14
C SER A 257 0.41 -15.14 6.01
N ALA A 258 0.85 -14.06 6.65
CA ALA A 258 0.25 -12.74 6.59
C ALA A 258 0.86 -11.98 5.39
N PRO A 259 0.05 -11.37 4.50
CA PRO A 259 0.56 -10.52 3.43
C PRO A 259 1.26 -9.28 4.00
N PHE A 260 2.36 -8.91 3.36
CA PHE A 260 2.93 -7.57 3.50
C PHE A 260 2.24 -6.65 2.50
N VAL A 261 2.16 -5.36 2.81
CA VAL A 261 1.48 -4.37 1.98
C VAL A 261 2.50 -3.31 1.55
N GLU A 262 2.85 -3.30 0.27
CA GLU A 262 3.64 -2.24 -0.32
C GLU A 262 2.74 -1.06 -0.74
N VAL A 263 3.13 0.15 -0.37
CA VAL A 263 2.36 1.39 -0.59
C VAL A 263 3.23 2.48 -1.21
N TYR A 264 2.60 3.41 -1.92
CA TYR A 264 3.27 4.61 -2.42
C TYR A 264 3.74 5.50 -1.26
N ASN A 265 4.83 6.23 -1.50
CA ASN A 265 5.27 7.28 -0.61
C ASN A 265 4.59 8.60 -0.98
N ASN A 266 3.78 9.13 -0.07
CA ASN A 266 3.04 10.38 -0.25
C ASN A 266 3.72 11.59 0.42
N ASN A 267 4.96 11.45 0.91
CA ASN A 267 5.74 12.56 1.43
C ASN A 267 6.18 13.52 0.31
N VAL A 268 6.53 14.75 0.71
CA VAL A 268 7.11 15.79 -0.16
C VAL A 268 8.27 15.22 -0.99
N GLY A 269 8.23 15.42 -2.31
CA GLY A 269 9.22 14.93 -3.27
C GLY A 269 8.91 13.55 -3.89
N TYR A 270 7.80 12.89 -3.51
CA TYR A 270 7.36 11.61 -4.07
C TYR A 270 5.97 11.74 -4.73
N LEU A 271 4.96 10.99 -4.29
CA LEU A 271 3.56 11.20 -4.68
C LEU A 271 2.95 12.30 -3.82
N GLU A 272 3.35 13.55 -4.08
CA GLU A 272 2.91 14.68 -3.25
C GLU A 272 1.38 14.77 -3.22
N ASP A 273 0.82 14.81 -2.01
CA ASP A 273 -0.59 15.09 -1.81
C ASP A 273 -0.86 16.57 -2.11
N PRO A 274 -1.65 16.88 -3.17
CA PRO A 274 -1.91 18.25 -3.57
C PRO A 274 -2.76 19.04 -2.55
N ASP A 275 -3.32 18.40 -1.53
CA ASP A 275 -4.20 19.06 -0.56
C ASP A 275 -3.62 19.21 0.86
N ASN A 276 -2.31 18.94 1.02
CA ASN A 276 -1.59 18.91 2.29
C ASN A 276 -2.03 17.83 3.28
N GLY A 277 -2.43 16.65 2.79
CA GLY A 277 -2.71 15.49 3.66
C GLY A 277 -4.12 15.47 4.20
N ARG A 278 -5.01 16.38 3.78
CA ARG A 278 -6.41 16.41 4.24
C ARG A 278 -7.13 15.15 3.79
N ASN A 279 -6.92 14.74 2.54
CA ASN A 279 -7.50 13.53 1.97
C ASN A 279 -6.71 12.26 2.30
N LEU A 280 -5.84 12.31 3.31
CA LEU A 280 -5.12 11.16 3.88
C LEU A 280 -5.30 11.10 5.41
N GLN A 281 -6.19 11.93 5.98
CA GLN A 281 -6.49 11.88 7.41
C GLN A 281 -7.37 10.69 7.73
N LEU A 282 -7.16 10.14 8.93
CA LEU A 282 -8.11 9.21 9.53
C LEU A 282 -9.32 10.00 10.01
N THR A 283 -10.48 9.39 9.88
CA THR A 283 -11.77 9.95 10.27
C THR A 283 -12.64 8.79 10.75
N ASP A 284 -13.80 9.07 11.34
CA ASP A 284 -14.71 7.99 11.77
C ASP A 284 -15.31 7.19 10.60
N LEU A 285 -15.19 7.66 9.35
CA LEU A 285 -15.50 6.87 8.15
C LEU A 285 -14.31 6.07 7.58
N HIS A 286 -13.08 6.44 7.95
CA HIS A 286 -11.87 6.12 7.18
C HIS A 286 -10.74 5.61 8.08
N HIS A 287 -10.58 4.30 8.14
CA HIS A 287 -9.61 3.59 8.99
C HIS A 287 -8.48 2.96 8.16
N HIS A 288 -8.12 3.58 7.03
CA HIS A 288 -7.18 3.05 6.04
C HIS A 288 -5.74 2.74 6.54
N ASN A 289 -5.36 3.11 7.76
CA ASN A 289 -4.07 2.73 8.37
C ASN A 289 -4.13 1.37 9.11
N GLU A 290 -5.32 0.80 9.28
CA GLU A 290 -5.51 -0.50 9.88
C GLU A 290 -5.04 -1.62 8.96
N TYR A 291 -4.57 -2.70 9.56
CA TYR A 291 -3.96 -3.80 8.83
C TYR A 291 -4.98 -4.53 7.95
N GLU A 292 -6.16 -4.80 8.48
CA GLU A 292 -7.25 -5.51 7.80
C GLU A 292 -7.69 -4.76 6.54
N ILE A 293 -7.92 -3.45 6.65
CA ILE A 293 -8.28 -2.58 5.52
C ILE A 293 -7.12 -2.46 4.53
N SER A 294 -5.89 -2.29 5.01
CA SER A 294 -4.70 -2.24 4.16
C SER A 294 -4.51 -3.51 3.34
N VAL A 295 -4.82 -4.68 3.89
CA VAL A 295 -4.73 -5.96 3.18
C VAL A 295 -5.80 -6.08 2.10
N LEU A 296 -7.03 -5.62 2.36
CA LEU A 296 -8.09 -5.60 1.35
C LEU A 296 -7.76 -4.60 0.23
N ALA A 297 -7.30 -3.41 0.59
CA ALA A 297 -6.81 -2.40 -0.34
C ALA A 297 -5.66 -2.96 -1.21
N ALA A 298 -4.72 -3.69 -0.59
CA ALA A 298 -3.61 -4.33 -1.27
C ALA A 298 -4.04 -5.44 -2.25
N GLN A 299 -5.19 -6.07 -2.05
CA GLN A 299 -5.78 -6.99 -3.01
C GLN A 299 -6.47 -6.23 -4.15
N ALA A 300 -7.19 -5.16 -3.82
CA ALA A 300 -7.88 -4.32 -4.79
C ALA A 300 -6.91 -3.64 -5.77
N GLY A 301 -5.81 -3.08 -5.28
CA GLY A 301 -4.80 -2.37 -6.08
C GLY A 301 -3.61 -3.22 -6.55
N ASP A 302 -3.63 -4.53 -6.36
CA ASP A 302 -2.44 -5.39 -6.46
C ASP A 302 -1.74 -5.36 -7.84
N ASN A 303 -0.43 -5.58 -7.88
CA ASN A 303 0.39 -5.67 -9.11
C ASN A 303 0.29 -4.42 -10.03
N THR A 304 0.07 -3.24 -9.45
CA THR A 304 0.02 -1.96 -10.19
C THR A 304 1.27 -1.14 -9.92
N SER A 305 1.73 -0.37 -10.91
CA SER A 305 3.01 0.36 -10.86
C SER A 305 2.86 1.88 -10.92
N THR A 306 1.63 2.37 -11.14
CA THR A 306 1.32 3.81 -11.15
C THR A 306 0.02 4.07 -10.40
N PRO A 307 -0.11 5.22 -9.71
CA PRO A 307 -1.34 5.57 -8.98
C PRO A 307 -2.60 5.54 -9.87
N TYR A 308 -2.49 5.95 -11.14
CA TYR A 308 -3.58 5.83 -12.13
C TYR A 308 -4.05 4.37 -12.28
N THR A 309 -3.12 3.45 -12.55
CA THR A 309 -3.47 2.02 -12.70
C THR A 309 -3.99 1.41 -11.40
N THR A 310 -3.48 1.87 -10.25
CA THR A 310 -3.95 1.47 -8.92
C THR A 310 -5.41 1.89 -8.72
N GLY A 311 -5.73 3.17 -8.92
CA GLY A 311 -7.09 3.69 -8.78
C GLY A 311 -8.08 2.99 -9.70
N ARG A 312 -7.70 2.75 -10.96
CA ARG A 312 -8.53 2.00 -11.92
C ARG A 312 -8.87 0.59 -11.44
N LYS A 313 -7.89 -0.11 -10.86
CA LYS A 313 -8.06 -1.48 -10.37
C LYS A 313 -8.93 -1.52 -9.10
N ILE A 314 -8.73 -0.55 -8.20
CA ILE A 314 -9.56 -0.40 -7.00
C ILE A 314 -11.03 -0.18 -7.37
N VAL A 315 -11.32 0.74 -8.30
CA VAL A 315 -12.69 1.00 -8.76
C VAL A 315 -13.39 -0.26 -9.24
N LEU A 316 -12.73 -1.03 -10.11
CA LEU A 316 -13.31 -2.29 -10.61
C LEU A 316 -13.43 -3.35 -9.52
N TYR A 317 -12.53 -3.37 -8.54
CA TYR A 317 -12.61 -4.28 -7.41
C TYR A 317 -13.82 -3.94 -6.52
N VAL A 318 -13.96 -2.67 -6.11
CA VAL A 318 -15.05 -2.20 -5.25
C VAL A 318 -16.40 -2.45 -5.93
N ASP A 319 -16.52 -2.08 -7.21
CA ASP A 319 -17.70 -2.36 -8.05
C ASP A 319 -18.07 -3.85 -8.08
N GLY A 320 -17.07 -4.73 -8.08
CA GLY A 320 -17.26 -6.19 -8.16
C GLY A 320 -17.57 -6.86 -6.82
N VAL A 321 -17.22 -6.27 -5.68
CA VAL A 321 -17.49 -6.83 -4.35
C VAL A 321 -18.72 -6.22 -3.68
N MET A 322 -19.04 -4.97 -3.99
CA MET A 322 -20.18 -4.27 -3.41
C MET A 322 -21.50 -4.63 -4.10
N GLU A 323 -22.56 -4.76 -3.30
CA GLU A 323 -23.94 -4.84 -3.77
C GLU A 323 -24.66 -3.52 -3.53
N TYR A 324 -25.22 -2.94 -4.60
CA TYR A 324 -25.99 -1.71 -4.49
C TYR A 324 -27.36 -2.00 -3.85
N ASN A 325 -27.53 -1.64 -2.58
CA ASN A 325 -28.71 -1.97 -1.79
C ASN A 325 -29.19 -0.77 -0.95
N ILE A 326 -30.28 -0.15 -1.42
CA ILE A 326 -30.93 1.01 -0.78
C ILE A 326 -31.56 0.72 0.58
N SER A 327 -31.62 -0.55 0.99
CA SER A 327 -32.20 -1.01 2.26
C SER A 327 -31.14 -1.52 3.23
N ALA A 328 -29.85 -1.49 2.86
CA ALA A 328 -28.75 -1.92 3.73
C ALA A 328 -28.59 -0.99 4.93
N LEU A 329 -28.65 0.32 4.67
CA LEU A 329 -28.58 1.38 5.66
C LEU A 329 -29.66 2.43 5.35
N ASP A 330 -30.10 3.18 6.36
CA ASP A 330 -30.96 4.34 6.14
C ASP A 330 -30.21 5.34 5.25
N PRO A 331 -30.76 5.79 4.11
CA PRO A 331 -30.07 6.72 3.21
C PRO A 331 -29.82 8.11 3.82
N THR A 332 -30.11 8.37 5.08
CA THR A 332 -29.65 9.59 5.76
C THR A 332 -28.28 9.42 6.42
N LEU A 333 -27.83 8.17 6.52
CA LEU A 333 -26.62 7.73 7.19
C LEU A 333 -25.62 7.20 6.17
N THR A 334 -24.36 7.15 6.58
CA THR A 334 -23.25 6.62 5.79
C THR A 334 -22.46 5.64 6.65
N GLY A 335 -22.21 4.45 6.13
CA GLY A 335 -21.37 3.45 6.78
C GLY A 335 -19.89 3.77 6.63
N SER A 336 -19.13 3.58 7.71
CA SER A 336 -17.66 3.53 7.70
C SER A 336 -17.12 2.29 6.97
N ASP A 337 -15.84 2.32 6.59
CA ASP A 337 -15.19 1.21 5.89
C ASP A 337 -15.28 -0.14 6.62
N ASP A 338 -15.01 -0.18 7.92
CA ASP A 338 -15.16 -1.38 8.75
C ASP A 338 -16.63 -1.84 8.84
N TRP A 339 -17.58 -0.91 9.05
CA TRP A 339 -19.00 -1.23 9.04
C TRP A 339 -19.45 -1.88 7.72
N ILE A 340 -19.04 -1.31 6.58
CA ILE A 340 -19.38 -1.83 5.23
C ILE A 340 -18.86 -3.26 5.08
N ILE A 341 -17.60 -3.50 5.48
CA ILE A 341 -16.96 -4.83 5.40
C ILE A 341 -17.68 -5.84 6.30
N GLU A 342 -18.01 -5.46 7.53
CA GLU A 342 -18.68 -6.33 8.51
C GLU A 342 -20.14 -6.64 8.15
N ASN A 343 -20.80 -5.74 7.42
CA ASN A 343 -22.20 -5.87 7.01
C ASN A 343 -22.37 -6.39 5.57
N GLY A 344 -21.32 -6.99 5.00
CA GLY A 344 -21.44 -7.81 3.80
C GLY A 344 -21.28 -7.06 2.48
N TYR A 345 -20.64 -5.88 2.50
CA TYR A 345 -20.40 -5.06 1.30
C TYR A 345 -21.70 -4.59 0.63
N GLU A 346 -22.71 -4.24 1.41
CA GLU A 346 -23.97 -3.68 0.91
C GLU A 346 -24.03 -2.17 1.20
N GLY A 347 -24.48 -1.37 0.23
CA GLY A 347 -24.62 0.08 0.40
C GLY A 347 -25.05 0.81 -0.85
N ILE A 348 -24.99 2.14 -0.85
CA ILE A 348 -25.27 3.01 -2.00
C ILE A 348 -24.04 3.88 -2.34
N CYS A 349 -24.22 4.93 -3.13
CA CYS A 349 -23.11 5.69 -3.73
C CYS A 349 -22.07 6.23 -2.72
N ASP A 350 -22.48 6.57 -1.50
CA ASP A 350 -21.59 7.02 -0.43
C ASP A 350 -20.78 5.87 0.17
N GLU A 351 -21.37 4.72 0.52
CA GLU A 351 -20.59 3.54 0.96
C GLU A 351 -19.58 3.08 -0.09
N PHE A 352 -19.97 3.07 -1.37
CA PHE A 352 -19.06 2.78 -2.48
C PHE A 352 -17.90 3.80 -2.52
N SER A 353 -18.20 5.08 -2.26
CA SER A 353 -17.21 6.16 -2.22
C SER A 353 -16.28 6.06 -1.01
N VAL A 354 -16.80 5.65 0.15
CA VAL A 354 -16.02 5.42 1.38
C VAL A 354 -14.98 4.35 1.09
N LEU A 355 -15.42 3.15 0.70
CA LEU A 355 -14.54 2.01 0.50
C LEU A 355 -13.50 2.26 -0.60
N ASN A 356 -13.90 2.91 -1.70
CA ASN A 356 -12.98 3.24 -2.79
C ASN A 356 -11.91 4.26 -2.37
N SER A 357 -12.29 5.29 -1.59
CA SER A 357 -11.32 6.25 -1.06
C SER A 357 -10.38 5.60 -0.05
N ASP A 358 -10.86 4.75 0.85
CA ASP A 358 -10.00 4.08 1.84
C ASP A 358 -9.03 3.12 1.21
N PHE A 359 -9.45 2.36 0.19
CA PHE A 359 -8.52 1.49 -0.51
C PHE A 359 -7.42 2.28 -1.23
N ALA A 360 -7.74 3.44 -1.82
CA ALA A 360 -6.73 4.30 -2.43
C ALA A 360 -5.78 4.88 -1.37
N ARG A 361 -6.31 5.43 -0.27
CA ARG A 361 -5.55 6.04 0.82
C ARG A 361 -4.67 5.05 1.56
N ALA A 362 -5.16 3.82 1.79
CA ALA A 362 -4.40 2.72 2.40
C ALA A 362 -3.12 2.41 1.61
N LEU A 363 -3.20 2.46 0.28
CA LEU A 363 -2.06 2.30 -0.63
C LEU A 363 -1.22 3.56 -0.83
N GLY A 364 -1.49 4.62 -0.07
CA GLY A 364 -0.75 5.87 -0.12
C GLY A 364 -1.11 6.76 -1.32
N VAL A 365 -2.24 6.51 -1.99
CA VAL A 365 -2.74 7.35 -3.07
C VAL A 365 -3.76 8.36 -2.50
N PRO A 366 -3.54 9.67 -2.62
CA PRO A 366 -4.52 10.67 -2.20
C PRO A 366 -5.85 10.48 -2.95
N ALA A 367 -6.96 10.45 -2.21
CA ALA A 367 -8.30 10.30 -2.77
C ALA A 367 -9.31 11.18 -2.02
N ARG A 368 -10.20 11.84 -2.75
CA ARG A 368 -11.16 12.81 -2.21
C ARG A 368 -12.58 12.47 -2.62
N THR A 369 -13.54 12.72 -1.73
CA THR A 369 -14.95 12.43 -1.98
C THR A 369 -15.66 13.67 -2.50
N ILE A 370 -16.37 13.50 -3.62
CA ILE A 370 -17.18 14.52 -4.28
C ILE A 370 -18.65 14.17 -4.08
N ALA A 371 -19.42 15.09 -3.52
CA ALA A 371 -20.87 15.05 -3.52
C ALA A 371 -21.40 16.02 -4.58
N CYS A 372 -22.41 15.63 -5.34
CA CYS A 372 -23.00 16.48 -6.37
C CYS A 372 -24.50 16.20 -6.54
N ASN A 373 -25.16 17.02 -7.37
CA ASN A 373 -26.49 16.77 -7.90
C ASN A 373 -26.41 16.46 -9.39
N LEU A 374 -27.17 15.45 -9.81
CA LEU A 374 -27.49 15.15 -11.19
C LEU A 374 -28.88 15.72 -11.47
N VAL A 375 -28.96 16.66 -12.41
CA VAL A 375 -30.20 17.35 -12.77
C VAL A 375 -30.60 17.05 -14.21
N GLU A 376 -31.85 16.67 -14.42
CA GLU A 376 -32.43 16.46 -15.76
C GLU A 376 -33.70 17.31 -15.93
N PRO A 377 -33.92 17.96 -17.09
CA PRO A 377 -35.10 18.78 -17.32
C PRO A 377 -36.42 18.01 -17.18
N GLY A 378 -37.17 18.32 -16.11
CA GLY A 378 -38.50 17.75 -15.87
C GLY A 378 -38.52 16.53 -14.96
N GLU A 379 -37.36 16.06 -14.52
CA GLU A 379 -37.19 14.96 -13.57
C GLU A 379 -36.76 15.46 -12.19
N PRO A 380 -36.94 14.66 -11.12
CA PRO A 380 -36.38 14.97 -9.80
C PRO A 380 -34.86 15.05 -9.83
N THR A 381 -34.28 15.96 -9.05
CA THR A 381 -32.84 16.01 -8.78
C THR A 381 -32.40 14.76 -8.04
N ILE A 382 -31.27 14.19 -8.46
CA ILE A 382 -30.64 13.02 -7.85
C ILE A 382 -29.25 13.47 -7.39
N SER A 383 -29.03 13.68 -6.09
CA SER A 383 -27.67 13.74 -5.53
C SER A 383 -26.80 12.51 -5.92
N HIS A 384 -25.50 12.56 -5.72
CA HIS A 384 -24.60 11.43 -5.97
C HIS A 384 -23.30 11.65 -5.23
N GLN A 385 -22.62 10.57 -4.87
CA GLN A 385 -21.27 10.62 -4.35
C GLN A 385 -20.34 9.70 -5.14
N PHE A 386 -19.14 10.21 -5.42
CA PHE A 386 -18.05 9.49 -6.06
C PHE A 386 -16.71 10.06 -5.56
N ASN A 387 -15.58 9.54 -6.06
CA ASN A 387 -14.27 10.03 -5.68
C ASN A 387 -13.48 10.64 -6.83
N GLU A 388 -12.44 11.39 -6.48
CA GLU A 388 -11.31 11.62 -7.36
C GLU A 388 -10.04 11.04 -6.73
N ILE A 389 -9.21 10.42 -7.56
CA ILE A 389 -7.94 9.82 -7.16
C ILE A 389 -6.79 10.62 -7.79
N TRP A 390 -5.77 10.95 -7.02
CA TRP A 390 -4.60 11.68 -7.50
C TRP A 390 -3.63 10.74 -8.22
N ASP A 391 -3.42 10.95 -9.52
CA ASP A 391 -2.50 10.11 -10.30
C ASP A 391 -1.02 10.51 -10.21
N GLY A 392 -0.71 11.56 -9.43
CA GLY A 392 0.59 12.23 -9.39
C GLY A 392 0.69 13.47 -10.27
N SER A 393 -0.31 13.73 -11.11
CA SER A 393 -0.35 14.88 -12.02
C SER A 393 -1.69 15.60 -12.06
N ARG A 394 -2.80 14.88 -11.90
CA ARG A 394 -4.16 15.40 -11.88
C ARG A 394 -5.06 14.55 -10.99
N TRP A 395 -6.18 15.15 -10.60
CA TRP A 395 -7.33 14.42 -10.05
C TRP A 395 -8.03 13.67 -11.18
N VAL A 396 -8.26 12.39 -10.97
CA VAL A 396 -8.89 11.46 -11.92
C VAL A 396 -10.24 11.06 -11.37
N HIS A 397 -11.30 11.24 -12.18
CA HIS A 397 -12.64 10.79 -11.86
C HIS A 397 -12.66 9.29 -11.52
N SER A 398 -13.29 8.94 -10.41
CA SER A 398 -13.31 7.59 -9.85
C SER A 398 -14.67 7.31 -9.21
N ASP A 399 -15.57 6.72 -9.98
CA ASP A 399 -16.88 6.29 -9.53
C ASP A 399 -16.92 4.76 -9.41
N ALA A 400 -16.88 4.27 -8.18
CA ALA A 400 -16.87 2.85 -7.87
C ALA A 400 -18.18 2.13 -8.21
N THR A 401 -19.20 2.83 -8.71
CA THR A 401 -20.39 2.22 -9.31
C THR A 401 -20.20 1.81 -10.77
N GLY A 402 -18.98 1.99 -11.33
CA GLY A 402 -18.56 1.34 -12.58
C GLY A 402 -17.85 2.24 -13.59
N ALA A 403 -17.31 3.41 -13.21
CA ALA A 403 -16.66 4.32 -14.15
C ALA A 403 -15.35 4.92 -13.61
N TYR A 404 -14.32 5.00 -14.48
CA TYR A 404 -13.01 5.55 -14.14
C TYR A 404 -12.45 6.39 -15.29
N ASP A 405 -11.86 7.53 -14.97
CA ASP A 405 -11.33 8.52 -15.92
C ASP A 405 -12.32 8.94 -17.03
N ASN A 406 -13.61 8.94 -16.69
CA ASN A 406 -14.69 9.30 -17.58
C ASN A 406 -15.70 10.22 -16.87
N PRO A 407 -15.32 11.50 -16.62
CA PRO A 407 -16.20 12.45 -15.94
C PRO A 407 -17.51 12.72 -16.71
N HIS A 408 -17.55 12.44 -18.02
CA HIS A 408 -18.72 12.65 -18.86
C HIS A 408 -19.73 11.51 -18.80
N VAL A 409 -19.51 10.48 -17.98
CA VAL A 409 -20.47 9.38 -17.78
C VAL A 409 -21.85 9.92 -17.35
N TYR A 410 -21.87 11.03 -16.61
CA TYR A 410 -23.08 11.69 -16.14
C TYR A 410 -23.86 12.43 -17.23
N ASN A 411 -23.24 12.78 -18.36
CA ASN A 411 -23.85 13.59 -19.41
C ASN A 411 -24.68 12.81 -20.42
N ASN A 412 -24.68 11.47 -20.34
CA ASN A 412 -25.18 10.63 -21.42
C ASN A 412 -26.71 10.64 -21.63
N ASP A 413 -27.50 11.39 -20.83
CA ASP A 413 -28.97 11.46 -20.96
C ASP A 413 -29.56 12.88 -20.72
N ASN A 414 -28.88 13.95 -21.12
CA ASN A 414 -29.24 15.35 -20.77
C ASN A 414 -29.25 15.64 -19.26
N LYS A 415 -28.61 14.79 -18.46
CA LYS A 415 -28.27 15.08 -17.08
C LYS A 415 -27.08 16.02 -17.07
N ALA A 416 -27.11 16.99 -16.16
CA ALA A 416 -26.01 17.89 -15.87
C ALA A 416 -25.59 17.70 -14.42
N VAL A 417 -24.29 17.85 -14.16
CA VAL A 417 -23.76 17.89 -12.79
C VAL A 417 -23.90 19.31 -12.25
N ASP A 418 -24.48 19.45 -11.08
CA ASP A 418 -24.76 20.71 -10.40
C ASP A 418 -24.39 20.59 -8.91
N TYR A 419 -24.15 21.72 -8.24
CA TYR A 419 -23.86 21.80 -6.80
C TYR A 419 -22.78 20.83 -6.29
N THR A 420 -21.61 20.84 -6.91
CA THR A 420 -20.50 19.98 -6.47
C THR A 420 -19.87 20.47 -5.16
N HIS A 421 -19.59 19.53 -4.26
CA HIS A 421 -18.96 19.76 -2.97
C HIS A 421 -17.88 18.74 -2.70
N LEU A 422 -16.80 19.17 -2.06
CA LEU A 422 -15.83 18.29 -1.43
C LEU A 422 -16.32 17.92 -0.02
N ALA A 423 -16.43 16.62 0.26
CA ALA A 423 -16.72 16.08 1.58
C ALA A 423 -15.42 15.63 2.27
N TYR A 424 -15.21 16.02 3.53
CA TYR A 424 -14.02 15.69 4.31
C TYR A 424 -14.24 15.86 5.83
N ASP A 425 -13.23 15.46 6.61
CA ASP A 425 -13.18 15.55 8.07
C ASP A 425 -14.43 14.95 8.74
N SER A 426 -14.80 13.72 8.42
CA SER A 426 -15.97 13.04 9.03
C SER A 426 -15.73 12.75 10.52
N ASP A 427 -16.69 13.06 11.38
CA ASP A 427 -16.57 12.97 12.84
C ASP A 427 -17.96 12.78 13.45
N ASP A 428 -18.19 11.56 13.94
CA ASP A 428 -19.45 11.03 14.46
C ASP A 428 -19.90 11.74 15.73
N SER A 429 -19.00 12.47 16.40
CA SER A 429 -19.32 13.24 17.60
C SER A 429 -19.93 14.63 17.32
N ARG A 430 -20.03 15.03 16.05
CA ARG A 430 -20.53 16.36 15.64
C ARG A 430 -22.04 16.46 15.72
N SER A 431 -22.72 15.38 15.40
CA SER A 431 -24.15 15.25 15.44
C SER A 431 -24.58 14.32 16.57
N SER A 432 -25.88 14.28 16.83
CA SER A 432 -26.48 13.24 17.67
C SER A 432 -27.73 12.68 16.99
N VAL A 433 -27.77 12.79 15.66
CA VAL A 433 -28.96 12.54 14.82
C VAL A 433 -28.95 11.11 14.27
N ASP A 434 -27.76 10.59 14.02
CA ASP A 434 -27.40 9.24 13.58
C ASP A 434 -27.47 8.18 14.67
N GLY A 435 -27.04 8.46 15.90
CA GLY A 435 -27.00 7.40 16.89
C GLY A 435 -26.00 7.61 18.02
N PRO A 436 -25.49 6.51 18.60
CA PRO A 436 -24.38 6.55 19.54
C PRO A 436 -23.03 6.67 18.83
N ASP A 437 -22.18 7.58 19.30
CA ASP A 437 -20.83 7.78 18.77
C ASP A 437 -20.00 6.47 18.74
N GLY A 438 -19.29 6.25 17.64
CA GLY A 438 -18.35 5.16 17.43
C GLY A 438 -19.01 3.82 17.09
N ASP A 439 -20.21 3.83 16.53
CA ASP A 439 -20.88 2.62 16.02
C ASP A 439 -20.60 2.33 14.53
N GLY A 440 -19.79 3.19 13.90
CA GLY A 440 -19.39 3.10 12.50
C GLY A 440 -20.45 3.62 11.53
N ILE A 441 -21.50 4.30 12.01
CA ILE A 441 -22.60 4.83 11.22
C ILE A 441 -22.75 6.32 11.50
N LEU A 442 -22.49 7.15 10.50
CA LEU A 442 -22.51 8.61 10.65
C LEU A 442 -23.69 9.22 9.90
N HIS A 443 -24.14 10.42 10.29
CA HIS A 443 -25.08 11.18 9.47
C HIS A 443 -24.33 11.90 8.34
N GLY A 444 -24.62 11.50 7.10
CA GLY A 444 -23.84 11.93 5.92
C GLY A 444 -23.68 13.45 5.74
N VAL A 445 -24.65 14.26 6.19
CA VAL A 445 -24.64 15.74 6.11
C VAL A 445 -24.14 16.43 7.37
N PHE A 446 -24.40 15.89 8.57
CA PHE A 446 -24.10 16.60 9.82
C PHE A 446 -22.70 16.31 10.34
N ASP A 447 -22.15 15.13 10.03
CA ASP A 447 -20.89 14.66 10.60
C ASP A 447 -19.69 14.93 9.69
N SER A 448 -19.93 15.37 8.45
CA SER A 448 -18.89 15.74 7.49
C SER A 448 -18.89 17.23 7.14
N ILE A 449 -17.73 17.77 6.80
CA ILE A 449 -17.61 19.14 6.26
C ILE A 449 -17.76 19.09 4.74
N PHE A 450 -18.61 19.97 4.21
CA PHE A 450 -18.78 20.14 2.77
C PHE A 450 -18.35 21.54 2.33
N THR A 451 -17.47 21.60 1.33
CA THR A 451 -17.03 22.85 0.71
C THR A 451 -17.50 22.91 -0.73
N TYR A 452 -18.28 23.94 -1.08
CA TYR A 452 -18.81 24.15 -2.43
C TYR A 452 -17.69 24.46 -3.43
N THR A 453 -17.68 23.77 -4.58
CA THR A 453 -16.60 23.79 -5.58
C THR A 453 -17.13 23.95 -7.02
N PRO A 454 -17.63 25.13 -7.42
CA PRO A 454 -18.25 25.34 -8.73
C PRO A 454 -17.32 25.01 -9.93
N GLU A 455 -16.00 25.00 -9.74
CA GLU A 455 -15.06 24.61 -10.78
C GLU A 455 -15.21 23.14 -11.20
N LEU A 456 -15.64 22.25 -10.30
CA LEU A 456 -15.85 20.84 -10.62
C LEU A 456 -17.10 20.65 -11.50
N GLU A 457 -18.12 21.50 -11.37
CA GLU A 457 -19.29 21.45 -12.27
C GLU A 457 -18.88 21.59 -13.74
N LEU A 458 -17.84 22.37 -14.06
CA LEU A 458 -17.32 22.52 -15.42
C LEU A 458 -16.54 21.31 -15.93
N ILE A 459 -16.03 20.47 -15.03
CA ILE A 459 -15.27 19.26 -15.39
C ILE A 459 -16.23 18.11 -15.68
N TYR A 460 -17.31 18.05 -14.91
CA TYR A 460 -18.28 16.95 -14.95
C TYR A 460 -19.48 17.20 -15.87
N ASN A 461 -19.63 18.43 -16.39
CA ASN A 461 -20.47 18.76 -17.56
C ASN A 461 -19.63 18.82 -18.83
#